data_AF-A0A6I1GLA8-F1
#
_entry.id   AF-A0A6I1GLA8-F1
#
_cell.length_a   1.000
_cell.length_b   1.000
_cell.length_c   1.000
_cell.angle_alpha   90.00
_cell.angle_beta   90.00
_cell.angle_gamma   90.00
#
_symmetry.space_group_name_H-M   'P 1'
#
loop_
_entity.id
_entity.type
_entity.pdbx_description
1 polymer ?
#
loop_
_entity_poly.entity_id
_entity_poly.type
_entity_poly.pdbx_seq_one_letter_code
_entity_poly.pdbx_strand_id
1 'polypeptide(L)'
;MAIGSFSVNPAQVQSLAEDIRHGADGIQQQLDQLDAKVNQLRQNWDGSAQQAYTVAQSKWNADLNDVRRILNQIAAATSEISSSYTASDHKAAGFFG
;
A
#
# COMPACT_ATOMS: atom_id res chain seq x y z
N MET A 1 -26.10 -10.36 -22.35
CA MET A 1 -24.77 -10.63 -21.78
C MET A 1 -24.58 -9.67 -20.63
N ALA A 2 -24.75 -10.16 -19.40
CA ALA A 2 -24.45 -9.36 -18.23
C ALA A 2 -22.94 -9.13 -18.22
N ILE A 3 -22.51 -7.91 -18.53
CA ILE A 3 -21.16 -7.46 -18.20
C ILE A 3 -21.00 -7.75 -16.71
N GLY A 4 -20.10 -8.67 -16.35
CA GLY A 4 -19.87 -9.03 -14.97
C GLY A 4 -19.57 -7.76 -14.22
N SER A 5 -20.50 -7.29 -13.39
CA SER A 5 -20.27 -6.14 -12.56
C SER A 5 -19.23 -6.58 -11.55
N PHE A 6 -17.97 -6.31 -11.86
CA PHE A 6 -16.93 -6.18 -10.85
C PHE A 6 -17.30 -4.93 -10.04
N SER A 7 -18.37 -5.04 -9.25
CA SER A 7 -18.80 -4.02 -8.30
C SER A 7 -17.83 -4.16 -7.13
N VAL A 8 -16.64 -3.62 -7.34
CA VAL A 8 -15.69 -3.43 -6.27
C VAL A 8 -16.32 -2.40 -5.36
N ASN A 9 -16.75 -2.85 -4.18
CA ASN A 9 -17.30 -1.94 -3.18
C ASN A 9 -16.18 -0.98 -2.75
N PRO A 10 -16.32 0.34 -2.97
CA PRO A 10 -15.29 1.31 -2.59
C PRO A 10 -14.91 1.21 -1.11
N ALA A 11 -15.87 0.90 -0.22
CA ALA A 11 -15.61 0.72 1.20
C ALA A 11 -14.71 -0.48 1.51
N GLN A 12 -14.85 -1.59 0.77
CA GLN A 12 -14.00 -2.77 0.96
C GLN A 12 -12.56 -2.51 0.51
N VAL A 13 -12.38 -1.76 -0.59
CA VAL A 13 -11.04 -1.37 -1.04
C VAL A 13 -10.39 -0.41 -0.07
N GLN A 14 -11.17 0.54 0.47
CA GLN A 14 -10.68 1.47 1.47
C GLN A 14 -10.18 0.73 2.72
N SER A 15 -10.97 -0.22 3.23
CA SER A 15 -10.58 -1.08 4.38
C SER A 15 -9.32 -1.87 4.09
N LEU A 16 -9.24 -2.54 2.94
CA LEU A 16 -8.05 -3.30 2.54
C LEU A 16 -6.81 -2.38 2.42
N ALA A 17 -6.99 -1.17 1.90
CA ALA A 17 -5.91 -0.20 1.78
C ALA A 17 -5.43 0.34 3.13
N GLU A 18 -6.31 0.40 4.14
CA GLU A 18 -5.94 0.71 5.52
C GLU A 18 -5.19 -0.46 6.17
N ASP A 19 -5.68 -1.69 6.00
CA ASP A 19 -5.00 -2.89 6.53
C ASP A 19 -3.58 -3.05 5.97
N ILE A 20 -3.40 -2.84 4.67
CA ILE A 20 -2.07 -2.90 4.04
C ILE A 20 -1.19 -1.74 4.54
N ARG A 21 -1.74 -0.54 4.75
CA ARG A 21 -0.99 0.58 5.35
C ARG A 21 -0.50 0.25 6.75
N HIS A 22 -1.39 -0.28 7.59
CA HIS A 22 -1.01 -0.73 8.94
C HIS A 22 0.06 -1.83 8.89
N GLY A 23 -0.06 -2.78 7.96
CA GLY A 23 0.95 -3.81 7.75
C GLY A 23 2.31 -3.23 7.33
N ALA A 24 2.31 -2.28 6.40
CA ALA A 24 3.53 -1.60 5.94
C ALA A 24 4.21 -0.81 7.06
N ASP A 25 3.43 -0.09 7.87
CA ASP A 25 3.96 0.64 9.02
C ASP A 25 4.49 -0.30 10.12
N GLY A 26 3.84 -1.45 10.32
CA GLY A 26 4.34 -2.51 11.21
C GLY A 26 5.68 -3.10 10.74
N ILE A 27 5.83 -3.34 9.43
CA ILE A 27 7.10 -3.78 8.85
C ILE A 27 8.17 -2.70 9.07
N GLN A 28 7.87 -1.42 8.80
CA GLN A 28 8.81 -0.33 9.04
C GLN A 28 9.30 -0.30 10.49
N GLN A 29 8.39 -0.43 11.47
CA GLN A 29 8.77 -0.47 12.88
C GLN A 29 9.70 -1.64 13.21
N GLN A 30 9.45 -2.82 12.63
CA GLN A 30 10.33 -3.98 12.82
C GLN A 30 11.71 -3.75 12.21
N LEU A 31 11.78 -3.09 11.05
CA LEU A 31 13.05 -2.71 10.42
C LEU A 31 13.81 -1.70 11.29
N ASP A 32 13.14 -0.71 11.87
CA ASP A 32 13.77 0.28 12.75
C ASP A 32 14.32 -0.39 14.02
N GLN A 33 13.58 -1.35 14.59
CA GLN A 33 14.05 -2.15 15.73
C GLN A 33 15.24 -3.04 15.37
N LEU A 34 15.23 -3.64 14.17
CA LEU A 34 16.35 -4.41 13.67
C LEU A 34 17.57 -3.51 13.50
N ASP A 35 17.41 -2.31 12.96
CA ASP A 35 18.49 -1.34 12.74
C ASP A 35 19.13 -0.88 14.04
N ALA A 36 18.32 -0.64 15.08
CA ALA A 36 18.82 -0.34 16.42
C ALA A 36 19.67 -1.49 16.98
N LYS A 37 19.23 -2.74 16.84
CA LYS A 37 19.98 -3.93 17.28
C LYS A 37 21.26 -4.13 16.47
N VAL A 38 21.18 -3.94 15.16
CA VAL A 38 22.33 -4.05 14.26
C VAL A 38 23.36 -2.97 14.59
N ASN A 39 22.96 -1.74 14.88
CA ASN A 39 23.89 -0.69 15.28
C ASN A 39 24.63 -1.00 16.59
N GLN A 40 23.97 -1.68 17.55
CA GLN A 40 24.65 -2.16 18.77
C GLN A 40 25.65 -3.29 18.49
N LEU A 41 25.30 -4.20 17.58
CA LEU A 41 26.13 -5.38 17.25
C LEU A 41 27.16 -5.11 16.16
N ARG A 42 27.04 -3.99 15.43
CA ARG A 42 27.85 -3.62 14.27
C ARG A 42 29.35 -3.54 14.57
N GLN A 43 29.70 -3.22 15.82
CA GLN A 43 31.09 -3.19 16.28
C GLN A 43 31.74 -4.58 16.29
N ASN A 44 30.93 -5.65 16.38
CA ASN A 44 31.36 -7.04 16.39
C ASN A 44 31.15 -7.76 15.05
N TRP A 45 30.62 -7.07 14.03
CA TRP A 45 30.38 -7.63 12.71
C TRP A 45 31.56 -7.35 11.79
N ASP A 46 32.01 -8.37 11.05
CA ASP A 46 32.93 -8.19 9.94
C ASP A 46 32.31 -7.30 8.85
N GLY A 47 33.16 -6.62 8.07
CA GLY A 47 32.72 -5.64 7.06
C GLY A 47 31.74 -6.20 6.02
N SER A 48 31.79 -7.50 5.72
CA SER A 48 30.85 -8.14 4.78
C SER A 48 29.42 -8.22 5.31
N ALA A 49 29.25 -8.43 6.63
CA ALA A 49 27.94 -8.49 7.26
C ALA A 49 27.27 -7.12 7.29
N GLN A 50 28.04 -6.05 7.52
CA GLN A 50 27.56 -4.67 7.42
C GLN A 50 27.07 -4.34 6.01
N GLN A 51 27.77 -4.83 4.99
CA GLN A 51 27.46 -4.60 3.59
C GLN A 51 26.19 -5.36 3.17
N ALA A 52 26.08 -6.65 3.53
CA ALA A 52 24.89 -7.46 3.29
C ALA A 52 23.64 -6.85 3.95
N TYR A 53 23.77 -6.36 5.18
CA TYR A 53 22.69 -5.68 5.87
C TYR A 53 22.27 -4.37 5.18
N THR A 54 23.23 -3.55 4.75
CA THR A 54 22.94 -2.29 4.03
C THR A 54 22.16 -2.58 2.74
N VAL A 55 22.51 -3.65 2.01
CA VAL A 55 21.77 -4.09 0.82
C VAL A 55 20.36 -4.53 1.19
N ALA A 56 20.20 -5.34 2.24
CA ALA A 56 18.89 -5.78 2.71
C ALA A 56 17.99 -4.61 3.13
N GLN A 57 18.53 -3.67 3.91
CA GLN A 57 17.84 -2.46 4.35
C GLN A 57 17.34 -1.63 3.15
N SER A 58 18.21 -1.40 2.17
CA SER A 58 17.82 -0.69 0.95
C SER A 58 16.71 -1.41 0.19
N LYS A 59 16.77 -2.75 0.13
CA LYS A 59 15.74 -3.54 -0.55
C LYS A 59 14.39 -3.45 0.16
N TRP A 60 14.36 -3.60 1.48
CA TRP A 60 13.11 -3.51 2.24
C TRP A 60 12.49 -2.13 2.17
N ASN A 61 13.30 -1.07 2.23
CA ASN A 61 12.81 0.30 2.02
C ASN A 61 12.23 0.51 0.62
N ALA A 62 12.83 -0.07 -0.42
CA ALA A 62 12.29 -0.01 -1.77
C ALA A 62 10.94 -0.75 -1.87
N ASP A 63 10.88 -1.99 -1.35
CA ASP A 63 9.68 -2.82 -1.37
C ASP A 63 8.51 -2.13 -0.61
N LEU A 64 8.78 -1.49 0.53
CA LEU A 64 7.78 -0.72 1.28
C LEU A 64 7.26 0.51 0.53
N ASN A 65 8.15 1.23 -0.15
CA ASN A 65 7.75 2.36 -0.99
C ASN A 65 6.87 1.91 -2.15
N ASP A 66 7.15 0.74 -2.74
CA ASP A 66 6.32 0.16 -3.79
C ASP A 66 4.93 -0.22 -3.30
N VAL A 67 4.82 -0.81 -2.10
CA VAL A 67 3.51 -1.08 -1.48
C VAL A 67 2.71 0.21 -1.31
N ARG A 68 3.32 1.27 -0.77
CA ARG A 68 2.67 2.59 -0.61
C ARG A 68 2.24 3.17 -1.95
N ARG A 69 3.06 3.04 -2.99
CA ARG A 69 2.75 3.49 -4.35
C ARG A 69 1.55 2.76 -4.95
N ILE A 70 1.52 1.43 -4.83
CA ILE A 70 0.40 0.59 -5.31
C ILE A 70 -0.89 0.96 -4.59
N LEU A 71 -0.84 1.17 -3.27
CA LEU A 71 -2.01 1.60 -2.49
C LEU A 71 -2.58 2.93 -2.96
N ASN A 72 -1.71 3.90 -3.25
CA ASN A 72 -2.16 5.20 -3.78
C ASN A 72 -2.81 5.04 -5.16
N GLN A 73 -2.29 4.16 -6.02
CA GLN A 73 -2.90 3.88 -7.33
C GLN A 73 -4.28 3.21 -7.18
N ILE A 74 -4.41 2.24 -6.28
CA ILE A 74 -5.68 1.57 -6.00
C ILE A 74 -6.70 2.57 -5.44
N ALA A 75 -6.29 3.45 -4.53
CA ALA A 75 -7.15 4.49 -3.98
C ALA A 75 -7.64 5.47 -5.06
N ALA A 76 -6.73 5.91 -5.95
CA ALA A 76 -7.08 6.79 -7.06
C ALA A 76 -8.07 6.14 -8.02
N ALA A 77 -7.82 4.90 -8.44
CA ALA A 77 -8.72 4.15 -9.33
C ALA A 77 -10.09 3.93 -8.68
N THR A 78 -10.14 3.66 -7.37
CA THR A 78 -11.40 3.49 -6.62
C THR A 78 -12.19 4.78 -6.54
N SER A 79 -11.52 5.91 -6.32
CA SER A 79 -12.15 7.24 -6.33
C SER A 79 -12.75 7.55 -7.70
N GLU A 80 -12.05 7.23 -8.78
CA GLU A 80 -12.54 7.43 -10.15
C GLU A 80 -13.78 6.57 -10.47
N ILE A 81 -13.79 5.30 -10.02
CA ILE A 81 -14.95 4.41 -10.15
C ILE A 81 -16.13 4.95 -9.35
N SER A 82 -15.93 5.41 -8.11
CA SER A 82 -17.02 5.98 -7.30
C SER A 82 -17.62 7.24 -7.95
N SER A 83 -16.77 8.15 -8.45
CA SER A 83 -17.21 9.38 -9.11
C SER A 83 -17.99 9.08 -10.40
N SER A 84 -17.55 8.12 -11.20
CA SER A 84 -18.24 7.72 -12.43
C SER A 84 -19.59 7.04 -12.18
N TYR A 85 -19.71 6.24 -11.11
CA TYR A 85 -20.99 5.67 -10.68
C TYR A 85 -21.98 6.76 -10.25
N THR A 86 -21.57 7.67 -9.36
CA THR A 86 -22.45 8.75 -8.85
C THR A 86 -22.91 9.69 -9.97
N ALA A 87 -22.02 10.02 -10.93
CA ALA A 87 -22.37 10.83 -12.09
C ALA A 87 -23.34 10.13 -13.05
N SER A 88 -23.20 8.81 -13.21
CA SER A 88 -24.09 8.01 -14.07
C SER A 88 -25.48 7.85 -13.45
N ASP A 89 -25.58 7.66 -12.13
CA ASP A 89 -26.85 7.60 -11.41
C ASP A 89 -27.59 8.95 -11.44
N HIS A 90 -26.88 10.07 -11.23
CA HIS A 90 -27.49 11.40 -11.34
C HIS A 90 -28.02 11.70 -12.75
N LYS A 91 -27.32 11.23 -13.80
CA LYS A 91 -27.81 11.36 -15.18
C LYS A 91 -29.04 10.51 -15.45
N ALA A 92 -29.11 9.30 -14.90
CA ALA A 92 -30.28 8.44 -15.05
C ALA A 92 -31.50 8.99 -14.28
N ALA A 93 -31.30 9.50 -13.06
CA ALA A 93 -32.34 10.13 -12.26
C ALA A 93 -32.92 11.40 -12.93
N GLY A 94 -32.10 12.16 -13.67
CA GLY A 94 -32.57 13.31 -14.44
C GLY A 94 -33.35 12.98 -15.72
N PHE A 95 -33.33 11.73 -16.18
CA PHE A 95 -34.08 11.28 -17.36
C PHE A 95 -35.47 10.71 -17.04
N PHE A 96 -35.73 10.39 -15.76
CA PHE A 96 -37.02 9.86 -15.28
C PHE A 96 -37.81 10.86 -14.43
N GLY A 97 -37.41 12.14 -14.42
CA GLY A 97 -38.12 13.25 -13.78
C GLY A 97 -38.90 14.10 -14.77
#